data_AF-A0A151WI09-F1
#
_entry.id   AF-A0A151WI09-F1
#
_cell.length_a   1.000
_cell.length_b   1.000
_cell.length_c   1.000
_cell.angle_alpha   90.00
_cell.angle_beta   90.00
_cell.angle_gamma   90.00
#
_symmetry.space_group_name_H-M   'P 1'
#
loop_
_entity.id
_entity.type
_entity.pdbx_description
1 polymer ?
#
loop_
_entity_poly.entity_id
_entity_poly.type
_entity_poly.pdbx_seq_one_letter_code
_entity_poly.pdbx_strand_id
1 'polypeptide(L)'
;MPHLKEEIKKIIKYFRNTHFPAAKYKQAGGTALNLPIDVRWNSLADCYESYLKNWHILAKVCSENITVFDVEICTKVQNLDLKTNVQNHLIKLQQICITLDKVQSEVCTIGEATEIWLNLLQSTKKIFNEFEIQCFKHRFDMAITPYHYLANLLDHRFRGQKLNQDQIEETLEYASSRYPEAMPFIIQYQARSSPFREYLFSTENIKNVSPISWWRSLQNSMNNVMFDLSMQVHTAVASSAGIERLFSTFGFIHSKVRNRLGIEKASKLVSIMKSLNSKNSE
;
A
#
# COMPACT_ATOMS: atom_id res chain seq x y z
N MET A 1 -12.05 -19.76 3.81
CA MET A 1 -10.86 -19.00 3.34
C MET A 1 -9.52 -19.39 3.98
N PRO A 2 -9.40 -19.73 5.28
CA PRO A 2 -8.12 -20.17 5.88
C PRO A 2 -7.53 -21.43 5.24
N HIS A 3 -8.42 -22.29 4.72
CA HIS A 3 -8.08 -23.55 4.07
C HIS A 3 -7.15 -23.37 2.87
N LEU A 4 -7.44 -22.40 1.99
CA LEU A 4 -6.66 -22.17 0.76
C LEU A 4 -5.20 -21.78 1.06
N LYS A 5 -4.99 -20.86 2.02
CA LYS A 5 -3.65 -20.44 2.46
C LYS A 5 -2.86 -21.65 2.98
N GLU A 6 -3.47 -22.46 3.83
CA GLU A 6 -2.79 -23.60 4.44
C GLU A 6 -2.53 -24.73 3.44
N GLU A 7 -3.41 -24.96 2.47
CA GLU A 7 -3.18 -25.92 1.38
C GLU A 7 -1.98 -25.53 0.52
N ILE A 8 -1.91 -24.28 0.06
CA ILE A 8 -0.77 -23.83 -0.76
C ILE A 8 0.51 -23.81 0.06
N LYS A 9 0.46 -23.43 1.34
CA LYS A 9 1.63 -23.52 2.25
C LYS A 9 2.12 -24.95 2.41
N LYS A 10 1.22 -25.94 2.52
CA LYS A 10 1.61 -27.36 2.59
C LYS A 10 2.32 -27.81 1.31
N ILE A 11 1.77 -27.49 0.14
CA ILE A 11 2.39 -27.81 -1.16
C ILE A 11 3.79 -27.19 -1.25
N ILE A 12 3.91 -25.87 -1.01
CA ILE A 12 5.20 -25.18 -1.13
C ILE A 12 6.22 -25.72 -0.11
N LYS A 13 5.81 -25.97 1.14
CA LYS A 13 6.70 -26.56 2.15
C LYS A 13 7.21 -27.93 1.72
N TYR A 14 6.36 -28.77 1.13
CA TYR A 14 6.76 -30.10 0.66
C TYR A 14 7.84 -30.01 -0.42
N PHE A 15 7.63 -29.17 -1.45
CA PHE A 15 8.59 -29.01 -2.55
C PHE A 15 9.85 -28.22 -2.16
N ARG A 16 9.80 -27.42 -1.10
CA ARG A 16 10.95 -26.62 -0.65
C ARG A 16 11.82 -27.35 0.38
N ASN A 17 11.20 -28.10 1.30
CA ASN A 17 11.89 -28.64 2.46
C ASN A 17 12.17 -30.15 2.36
N THR A 18 11.52 -30.86 1.44
CA THR A 18 11.77 -32.30 1.24
C THR A 18 12.82 -32.49 0.14
N HIS A 19 13.95 -33.12 0.46
CA HIS A 19 15.11 -33.24 -0.43
C HIS A 19 14.77 -33.80 -1.82
N PHE A 20 14.05 -34.91 -1.89
CA PHE A 20 13.78 -35.58 -3.18
C PHE A 20 12.81 -34.79 -4.08
N PRO A 21 11.62 -34.34 -3.61
CA PRO A 21 10.76 -33.43 -4.36
C PRO A 21 11.44 -32.14 -4.79
N ALA A 22 12.25 -31.52 -3.91
CA ALA A 22 12.98 -30.30 -4.23
C ALA A 22 13.98 -30.51 -5.38
N ALA A 23 14.72 -31.63 -5.35
CA ALA A 23 15.68 -31.97 -6.39
C ALA A 23 15.00 -32.19 -7.74
N LYS A 24 13.90 -32.96 -7.78
CA LYS A 24 13.13 -33.22 -9.00
C LYS A 24 12.48 -31.95 -9.56
N TYR A 25 11.92 -31.11 -8.70
CA TYR A 25 11.37 -29.82 -9.08
C TYR A 25 12.43 -28.89 -9.71
N LYS A 26 13.62 -28.83 -9.10
CA LYS A 26 14.73 -28.04 -9.65
C LYS A 26 15.25 -28.61 -10.97
N GLN A 27 15.32 -29.94 -11.11
CA GLN A 27 15.71 -30.61 -12.34
C GLN A 27 14.74 -30.30 -13.49
N ALA A 28 13.45 -30.15 -13.19
CA ALA A 28 12.42 -29.78 -14.16
C ALA A 28 12.38 -28.28 -14.51
N GLY A 29 13.34 -27.48 -14.03
CA GLY A 29 13.43 -26.04 -14.33
C GLY A 29 12.61 -25.14 -13.40
N GLY A 30 12.19 -25.66 -12.23
CA GLY A 30 11.45 -24.89 -11.24
C GLY A 30 12.19 -23.66 -10.72
N THR A 31 11.47 -22.54 -10.56
CA THR A 31 12.01 -21.32 -9.94
C THR A 31 11.78 -21.31 -8.42
N ALA A 32 12.26 -20.27 -7.72
CA ALA A 32 12.10 -20.22 -6.26
C ALA A 32 10.60 -20.15 -5.86
N LEU A 33 10.20 -21.02 -4.91
CA LEU A 33 8.87 -21.01 -4.32
C LEU A 33 8.87 -20.18 -3.03
N ASN A 34 7.95 -19.22 -2.96
CA ASN A 34 7.88 -18.26 -1.87
C ASN A 34 6.91 -18.75 -0.78
N LEU A 35 7.36 -18.72 0.47
CA LEU A 35 6.48 -18.96 1.61
C LEU A 35 5.95 -17.62 2.14
N PRO A 36 4.66 -17.55 2.50
CA PRO A 36 4.10 -16.34 3.08
C PRO A 36 4.71 -16.11 4.47
N ILE A 37 5.00 -14.85 4.77
CA ILE A 37 5.55 -14.38 6.04
C ILE A 37 4.46 -13.56 6.72
N ASP A 38 4.18 -13.83 7.99
CA ASP A 38 3.05 -13.18 8.68
C ASP A 38 3.22 -11.66 8.87
N VAL A 39 4.45 -11.14 8.74
CA VAL A 39 4.80 -9.73 8.95
C VAL A 39 4.68 -8.87 7.68
N ARG A 40 4.64 -9.47 6.48
CA ARG A 40 4.60 -8.73 5.21
C ARG A 40 3.32 -9.04 4.43
N TRP A 41 2.50 -8.01 4.22
CA TRP A 41 1.16 -8.15 3.61
C TRP A 41 1.22 -8.71 2.18
N ASN A 42 2.25 -8.36 1.39
CA ASN A 42 2.40 -8.83 0.00
C ASN A 42 2.86 -10.29 -0.10
N SER A 43 3.42 -10.88 0.97
CA SER A 43 4.05 -12.21 0.91
C SER A 43 3.09 -13.35 0.57
N LEU A 44 1.79 -13.19 0.85
CA LEU A 44 0.78 -14.16 0.43
C LEU A 44 0.49 -14.06 -1.06
N ALA A 45 0.47 -12.86 -1.62
CA ALA A 45 0.37 -12.66 -3.07
C ALA A 45 1.60 -13.23 -3.78
N ASP A 46 2.81 -12.94 -3.28
CA ASP A 46 4.07 -13.49 -3.81
C ASP A 46 4.10 -15.03 -3.77
N CYS A 47 3.57 -15.61 -2.69
CA CYS A 47 3.41 -17.05 -2.53
C CYS A 47 2.50 -17.63 -3.62
N TYR A 48 1.31 -17.07 -3.79
CA TYR A 48 0.34 -17.52 -4.78
C TYR A 48 0.83 -17.33 -6.22
N GLU A 49 1.48 -16.20 -6.50
CA GLU A 49 2.10 -15.94 -7.79
C GLU A 49 3.21 -16.95 -8.10
N SER A 50 4.10 -17.21 -7.13
CA SER A 50 5.16 -18.22 -7.30
C SER A 50 4.58 -19.61 -7.53
N TYR A 51 3.50 -19.99 -6.84
CA TYR A 51 2.80 -21.25 -7.06
C TYR A 51 2.21 -21.33 -8.47
N LEU A 52 1.45 -20.33 -8.91
CA LEU A 52 0.79 -20.32 -10.23
C LEU A 52 1.80 -20.32 -11.37
N LYS A 53 2.86 -19.51 -11.27
CA LYS A 53 3.95 -19.45 -12.26
C LYS A 53 4.60 -20.83 -12.46
N ASN A 54 4.76 -21.59 -11.39
CA ASN A 54 5.42 -22.90 -11.41
C ASN A 54 4.44 -24.09 -11.44
N TRP A 55 3.12 -23.84 -11.49
CA TRP A 55 2.12 -24.90 -11.36
C TRP A 55 2.28 -26.01 -12.40
N HIS A 56 2.57 -25.65 -13.65
CA HIS A 56 2.77 -26.63 -14.73
C HIS A 56 3.96 -27.57 -14.46
N ILE A 57 5.03 -27.06 -13.83
CA ILE A 57 6.19 -27.85 -13.42
C ILE A 57 5.83 -28.75 -12.24
N LEU A 58 5.15 -28.19 -11.23
CA LEU A 58 4.68 -28.95 -10.07
C LEU A 58 3.76 -30.11 -10.49
N ALA A 59 2.79 -29.84 -11.36
CA ALA A 59 1.86 -30.84 -11.87
C ALA A 59 2.59 -31.94 -12.67
N LYS A 60 3.54 -31.57 -13.53
CA LYS A 60 4.36 -32.54 -14.29
C LYS A 60 5.15 -33.45 -13.35
N VAL A 61 5.88 -32.88 -12.39
CA VAL A 61 6.73 -33.66 -11.47
C VAL A 61 5.90 -34.57 -10.57
N CYS A 62 4.72 -34.12 -10.11
CA CYS A 62 3.78 -34.95 -9.36
C CYS A 62 3.30 -36.16 -10.19
N SER A 63 2.92 -35.94 -11.46
CA SER A 63 2.44 -37.02 -12.33
C SER A 63 3.53 -38.05 -12.65
N GLU A 64 4.78 -37.61 -12.83
CA GLU A 64 5.92 -38.49 -13.15
C GLU A 64 6.42 -39.30 -11.93
N ASN A 65 6.16 -38.85 -10.71
CA ASN A 65 6.70 -39.45 -9.47
C ASN A 65 5.61 -39.84 -8.46
N ILE A 66 4.39 -40.10 -8.92
CA ILE A 66 3.21 -40.31 -8.07
C ILE A 66 3.35 -41.47 -7.07
N THR A 67 4.18 -42.47 -7.37
CA THR A 67 4.42 -43.63 -6.51
C THR A 67 5.39 -43.34 -5.36
N VAL A 68 6.22 -42.30 -5.48
CA VAL A 68 7.24 -41.92 -4.49
C VAL A 68 6.80 -40.70 -3.69
N PHE A 69 5.99 -39.84 -4.29
CA PHE A 69 5.54 -38.61 -3.67
C PHE A 69 4.34 -38.84 -2.75
N ASP A 70 4.11 -37.86 -1.87
CA ASP A 70 2.92 -37.84 -1.03
C ASP A 70 1.67 -37.71 -1.90
N VAL A 71 0.81 -38.72 -1.84
CA VAL A 71 -0.42 -38.81 -2.63
C VAL A 71 -1.34 -37.61 -2.36
N GLU A 72 -1.46 -37.17 -1.12
CA GLU A 72 -2.31 -36.02 -0.76
C GLU A 72 -1.81 -34.74 -1.44
N ILE A 73 -0.50 -34.52 -1.47
CA ILE A 73 0.11 -33.34 -2.12
C ILE A 73 -0.07 -33.42 -3.65
N CYS A 74 0.17 -34.59 -4.25
CA CYS A 74 -0.02 -34.81 -5.68
C CYS A 74 -1.47 -34.54 -6.11
N THR A 75 -2.44 -35.07 -5.37
CA THR A 75 -3.87 -34.83 -5.62
C THR A 75 -4.21 -33.34 -5.54
N LYS A 76 -3.67 -32.62 -4.56
CA LYS A 76 -3.88 -31.18 -4.42
C LYS A 76 -3.29 -30.37 -5.58
N VAL A 77 -2.07 -30.68 -6.01
CA VAL A 77 -1.42 -29.98 -7.13
C VAL A 77 -2.19 -30.20 -8.44
N GLN A 78 -2.71 -31.41 -8.66
CA GLN A 78 -3.48 -31.76 -9.85
C GLN A 78 -4.91 -31.20 -9.84
N ASN A 79 -5.42 -30.74 -8.70
CA ASN A 79 -6.75 -30.16 -8.58
C ASN A 79 -6.83 -28.81 -9.31
N LEU A 80 -7.54 -28.78 -10.44
CA LEU A 80 -7.73 -27.58 -11.26
C LEU A 80 -8.63 -26.53 -10.59
N ASP A 81 -9.57 -26.95 -9.74
CA ASP A 81 -10.42 -26.03 -8.97
C ASP A 81 -9.57 -25.29 -7.93
N LEU A 82 -8.64 -25.98 -7.27
CA LEU A 82 -7.69 -25.35 -6.35
C LEU A 82 -6.88 -24.28 -7.08
N LYS A 83 -6.32 -24.60 -8.25
CA LYS A 83 -5.57 -23.64 -9.08
C LYS A 83 -6.41 -22.42 -9.43
N THR A 84 -7.64 -22.64 -9.93
CA THR A 84 -8.55 -21.56 -10.31
C THR A 84 -8.91 -20.67 -9.13
N ASN A 85 -9.15 -21.27 -7.95
CA ASN A 85 -9.41 -20.54 -6.72
C ASN A 85 -8.22 -19.69 -6.27
N VAL A 86 -6.99 -20.21 -6.37
CA VAL A 86 -5.77 -19.42 -6.09
C VAL A 86 -5.65 -18.25 -7.06
N GLN A 87 -5.90 -18.46 -8.35
CA GLN A 87 -5.83 -17.42 -9.37
C GLN A 87 -6.84 -16.29 -9.09
N ASN A 88 -8.10 -16.64 -8.80
CA ASN A 88 -9.14 -15.67 -8.47
C ASN A 88 -8.80 -14.88 -7.20
N HIS A 89 -8.21 -15.55 -6.20
CA HIS A 89 -7.80 -14.88 -4.96
C HIS A 89 -6.56 -14.00 -5.15
N LEU A 90 -5.62 -14.41 -6.01
CA LEU A 90 -4.44 -13.62 -6.34
C LEU A 90 -4.83 -12.28 -6.98
N ILE A 91 -5.80 -12.26 -7.90
CA ILE A 91 -6.30 -11.01 -8.51
C ILE A 91 -6.76 -10.02 -7.43
N LYS A 92 -7.52 -10.51 -6.43
CA LYS A 92 -7.98 -9.69 -5.30
C LYS A 92 -6.82 -9.18 -4.45
N LEU A 93 -5.88 -10.05 -4.11
CA LEU A 93 -4.71 -9.69 -3.30
C LEU A 93 -3.81 -8.69 -4.01
N GLN A 94 -3.56 -8.85 -5.30
CA GLN A 94 -2.71 -7.95 -6.09
C GLN A 94 -3.27 -6.53 -6.11
N GLN A 95 -4.59 -6.37 -6.24
CA GLN A 95 -5.25 -5.06 -6.15
C GLN A 95 -4.92 -4.35 -4.82
N ILE A 96 -4.96 -5.11 -3.71
CA ILE A 96 -4.63 -4.61 -2.37
C ILE A 96 -3.13 -4.32 -2.25
N CYS A 97 -2.26 -5.22 -2.72
CA CYS A 97 -0.81 -5.06 -2.63
C CYS A 97 -0.33 -3.82 -3.38
N ILE A 98 -0.80 -3.60 -4.62
CA ILE A 98 -0.45 -2.41 -5.42
C ILE A 98 -0.91 -1.13 -4.73
N THR A 99 -2.10 -1.15 -4.14
CA THR A 99 -2.64 0.00 -3.39
C THR A 99 -1.78 0.27 -2.15
N LEU A 100 -1.43 -0.79 -1.42
CA LEU A 100 -0.60 -0.70 -0.23
C LEU A 100 0.77 -0.13 -0.53
N ASP A 101 1.43 -0.61 -1.59
CA ASP A 101 2.75 -0.14 -1.99
C ASP A 101 2.75 1.38 -2.27
N LYS A 102 1.67 1.91 -2.84
CA LYS A 102 1.48 3.35 -3.04
C LYS A 102 1.36 4.09 -1.71
N VAL A 103 0.51 3.63 -0.81
CA VAL A 103 0.29 4.26 0.51
C VAL A 103 1.55 4.20 1.38
N GLN A 104 2.35 3.14 1.25
CA GLN A 104 3.60 2.96 1.97
C GLN A 104 4.77 3.79 1.41
N SER A 105 4.58 4.46 0.28
CA SER A 105 5.60 5.35 -0.30
C SER A 105 6.02 6.46 0.68
N GLU A 106 7.29 6.88 0.64
CA GLU A 106 7.80 7.96 1.52
C GLU A 106 7.18 9.32 1.25
N VAL A 107 6.52 9.48 0.11
CA VAL A 107 5.94 10.75 -0.34
C VAL A 107 4.41 10.75 -0.32
N CYS A 108 3.77 9.61 -0.06
CA CYS A 108 2.31 9.53 -0.07
C CYS A 108 1.74 10.37 1.09
N THR A 109 1.07 11.47 0.77
CA THR A 109 0.41 12.29 1.79
C THR A 109 -0.85 11.63 2.29
N ILE A 110 -1.36 12.07 3.45
CA ILE A 110 -2.65 11.61 3.96
C ILE A 110 -3.81 11.88 2.98
N GLY A 111 -3.77 12.99 2.23
CA GLY A 111 -4.79 13.29 1.21
C GLY A 111 -4.74 12.35 0.01
N GLU A 112 -3.53 11.98 -0.42
CA GLU A 112 -3.30 10.96 -1.46
C GLU A 112 -3.73 9.57 -0.99
N ALA A 113 -3.45 9.22 0.27
CA ALA A 113 -3.90 7.95 0.83
C ALA A 113 -5.43 7.85 0.85
N THR A 114 -6.14 8.91 1.24
CA THR A 114 -7.61 8.97 1.15
C THR A 114 -8.08 8.72 -0.29
N GLU A 115 -7.47 9.38 -1.27
CA GLU A 115 -7.80 9.22 -2.69
C GLU A 115 -7.59 7.77 -3.14
N ILE A 116 -6.47 7.15 -2.74
CA ILE A 116 -6.13 5.76 -3.03
C ILE A 116 -7.15 4.80 -2.41
N TRP A 117 -7.55 5.01 -1.15
CA TRP A 117 -8.57 4.20 -0.48
C TRP A 117 -9.95 4.31 -1.16
N LEU A 118 -10.36 5.51 -1.56
CA LEU A 118 -11.62 5.73 -2.29
C LEU A 118 -11.61 5.04 -3.67
N ASN A 119 -10.48 5.09 -4.38
CA ASN A 119 -10.29 4.36 -5.64
C ASN A 119 -10.35 2.85 -5.42
N LEU A 120 -9.72 2.34 -4.35
CA LEU A 120 -9.78 0.93 -4.01
C LEU A 120 -11.22 0.50 -3.73
N LEU A 121 -11.99 1.27 -2.94
CA LEU A 121 -13.41 1.00 -2.66
C LEU A 121 -14.25 0.89 -3.95
N GLN A 122 -14.01 1.76 -4.93
CA GLN A 122 -14.71 1.67 -6.21
C GLN A 122 -14.33 0.40 -7.00
N SER A 123 -13.06 0.01 -6.95
CA SER A 123 -12.58 -1.20 -7.62
C SER A 123 -13.03 -2.50 -6.93
N THR A 124 -13.13 -2.51 -5.60
CA THR A 124 -13.58 -3.70 -4.85
C THR A 124 -15.02 -4.07 -5.20
N LYS A 125 -15.91 -3.09 -5.43
CA LYS A 125 -17.30 -3.32 -5.86
C LYS A 125 -17.44 -4.19 -7.13
N LYS A 126 -16.39 -4.28 -7.96
CA LYS A 126 -16.41 -5.08 -9.21
C LYS A 126 -15.89 -6.51 -9.03
N ILE A 127 -15.03 -6.75 -8.03
CA ILE A 127 -14.22 -7.97 -7.91
C ILE A 127 -14.55 -8.75 -6.63
N PHE A 128 -14.95 -8.04 -5.58
CA PHE A 128 -15.11 -8.59 -4.24
C PHE A 128 -16.58 -8.97 -4.03
N ASN A 129 -16.83 -9.99 -3.21
CA ASN A 129 -18.18 -10.32 -2.78
C ASN A 129 -18.64 -9.39 -1.64
N GLU A 130 -19.92 -9.44 -1.32
CA GLU A 130 -20.54 -8.55 -0.32
C GLU A 130 -19.85 -8.61 1.06
N PHE A 131 -19.48 -9.83 1.50
CA PHE A 131 -18.78 -10.01 2.77
C PHE A 131 -17.38 -9.37 2.77
N GLU A 132 -16.61 -9.57 1.70
CA GLU A 132 -15.29 -8.95 1.53
C GLU A 132 -15.39 -7.42 1.46
N ILE A 133 -16.42 -6.87 0.81
CA ILE A 133 -16.70 -5.43 0.78
C ILE A 133 -17.02 -4.91 2.18
N GLN A 134 -17.80 -5.65 2.99
CA GLN A 134 -18.08 -5.27 4.38
C GLN A 134 -16.80 -5.27 5.23
N CYS A 135 -15.95 -6.30 5.11
CA CYS A 135 -14.65 -6.32 5.77
C CYS A 135 -13.77 -5.14 5.34
N PHE A 136 -13.79 -4.78 4.06
CA PHE A 136 -13.07 -3.63 3.54
C PHE A 136 -13.60 -2.32 4.15
N LYS A 137 -14.92 -2.10 4.13
CA LYS A 137 -15.56 -0.91 4.72
C LYS A 137 -15.21 -0.76 6.19
N HIS A 138 -15.30 -1.84 6.96
CA HIS A 138 -14.91 -1.83 8.37
C HIS A 138 -13.45 -1.37 8.56
N ARG A 139 -12.51 -1.84 7.73
CA ARG A 139 -11.12 -1.39 7.78
C ARG A 139 -10.94 0.05 7.32
N PHE A 140 -11.69 0.49 6.32
CA PHE A 140 -11.71 1.87 5.85
C PHE A 140 -12.16 2.80 6.98
N ASP A 141 -13.26 2.47 7.68
CA ASP A 141 -13.81 3.27 8.79
C ASP A 141 -12.87 3.30 10.01
N MET A 142 -12.06 2.25 10.23
CA MET A 142 -11.02 2.24 11.26
C MET A 142 -9.84 3.16 10.94
N ALA A 143 -9.50 3.31 9.65
CA ALA A 143 -8.27 3.97 9.22
C ALA A 143 -8.48 5.43 8.83
N ILE A 144 -9.60 5.72 8.17
CA ILE A 144 -9.90 7.02 7.61
C ILE A 144 -10.74 7.81 8.61
N THR A 145 -10.36 9.07 8.79
CA THR A 145 -10.98 10.00 9.75
C THR A 145 -11.35 11.31 9.04
N PRO A 146 -12.12 12.22 9.66
CA PRO A 146 -12.43 13.52 9.07
C PRO A 146 -11.20 14.33 8.65
N TYR A 147 -10.07 14.15 9.34
CA TYR A 147 -8.81 14.79 8.98
C TYR A 147 -8.23 14.29 7.64
N HIS A 148 -8.44 13.01 7.32
CA HIS A 148 -8.04 12.42 6.03
C HIS A 148 -8.89 12.96 4.87
N TYR A 149 -10.20 13.13 5.11
CA TYR A 149 -11.10 13.76 4.16
C TYR A 149 -10.76 15.23 3.96
N LEU A 150 -10.46 15.96 5.05
CA LEU A 150 -10.00 17.35 4.99
C LEU A 150 -8.73 17.49 4.14
N ALA A 151 -7.76 16.60 4.33
CA ALA A 151 -6.53 16.61 3.54
C ALA A 151 -6.79 16.36 2.04
N ASN A 152 -7.70 15.44 1.69
CA ASN A 152 -8.11 15.22 0.31
C ASN A 152 -8.88 16.42 -0.27
N LEU A 153 -9.76 17.02 0.53
CA LEU A 153 -10.51 18.22 0.17
C LEU A 153 -9.58 19.40 -0.13
N LEU A 154 -8.55 19.61 0.70
CA LEU A 154 -7.57 20.68 0.53
C LEU A 154 -6.47 20.37 -0.49
N ASP A 155 -6.47 19.20 -1.12
CA ASP A 155 -5.57 18.92 -2.25
C ASP A 155 -6.20 19.42 -3.55
N HIS A 156 -5.57 20.39 -4.21
CA HIS A 156 -6.03 20.96 -5.47
C HIS A 156 -6.19 19.92 -6.60
N ARG A 157 -5.56 18.76 -6.49
CA ARG A 157 -5.68 17.64 -7.43
C ARG A 157 -6.97 16.84 -7.22
N PHE A 158 -7.43 16.70 -5.97
CA PHE A 158 -8.57 15.84 -5.61
C PHE A 158 -9.82 16.62 -5.26
N ARG A 159 -9.69 17.69 -4.46
CA ARG A 159 -10.74 18.64 -4.10
C ARG A 159 -11.99 17.99 -3.50
N GLY A 160 -11.82 16.82 -2.86
CA GLY A 160 -12.94 16.06 -2.32
C GLY A 160 -13.90 15.49 -3.38
N GLN A 161 -13.53 15.45 -4.66
CA GLN A 161 -14.44 15.05 -5.75
C GLN A 161 -14.98 13.61 -5.62
N LYS A 162 -14.29 12.74 -4.89
CA LYS A 162 -14.71 11.35 -4.64
C LYS A 162 -15.33 11.13 -3.27
N LEU A 163 -15.41 12.16 -2.43
CA LEU A 163 -16.09 12.11 -1.15
C LEU A 163 -17.61 12.11 -1.39
N ASN A 164 -18.33 11.35 -0.57
CA ASN A 164 -19.79 11.41 -0.56
C ASN A 164 -20.27 12.58 0.31
N GLN A 165 -21.58 12.85 0.29
CA GLN A 165 -22.16 13.99 1.00
C GLN A 165 -21.92 13.92 2.51
N ASP A 166 -22.12 12.75 3.13
CA ASP A 166 -21.93 12.54 4.56
C ASP A 166 -20.47 12.81 4.98
N GLN A 167 -19.51 12.33 4.18
CA GLN A 167 -18.08 12.57 4.39
C GLN A 167 -17.73 14.05 4.26
N ILE A 168 -18.33 14.76 3.30
CA ILE A 168 -18.12 16.21 3.14
C ILE A 168 -18.67 16.95 4.36
N GLU A 169 -19.88 16.62 4.80
CA GLU A 169 -20.52 17.25 5.95
C GLU A 169 -19.71 17.01 7.24
N GLU A 170 -19.33 15.76 7.51
CA GLU A 170 -18.47 15.39 8.64
C GLU A 170 -17.11 16.14 8.61
N THR A 171 -16.53 16.30 7.41
CA THR A 171 -15.27 17.04 7.22
C THR A 171 -15.43 18.52 7.55
N LEU A 172 -16.52 19.14 7.10
CA LEU A 172 -16.77 20.57 7.32
C LEU A 172 -17.14 20.84 8.78
N GLU A 173 -17.91 19.97 9.42
CA GLU A 173 -18.19 20.05 10.86
C GLU A 173 -16.90 19.93 11.68
N TYR A 174 -16.06 18.93 11.36
CA TYR A 174 -14.76 18.76 11.98
C TYR A 174 -13.86 20.00 11.81
N ALA A 175 -13.78 20.54 10.59
CA ALA A 175 -12.96 21.71 10.31
C ALA A 175 -13.49 22.96 11.02
N SER A 176 -14.82 23.13 11.11
CA SER A 176 -15.46 24.23 11.84
C SER A 176 -15.17 24.19 13.34
N SER A 177 -15.22 22.99 13.92
CA SER A 177 -14.92 22.77 15.34
C SER A 177 -13.42 22.95 15.66
N ARG A 178 -12.53 22.39 14.83
CA ARG A 178 -11.08 22.33 15.13
C ARG A 178 -10.29 23.54 14.62
N TYR A 179 -10.70 24.10 13.49
CA TYR A 179 -10.03 25.18 12.78
C TYR A 179 -11.02 26.28 12.36
N PRO A 180 -11.76 26.90 13.30
CA PRO A 180 -12.81 27.88 12.97
C PRO A 180 -12.30 29.05 12.13
N GLU A 181 -11.06 29.49 12.37
CA GLU A 181 -10.41 30.56 11.61
C GLU A 181 -10.04 30.16 10.17
N ALA A 182 -9.90 28.87 9.87
CA ALA A 182 -9.63 28.38 8.52
C ALA A 182 -10.92 28.26 7.68
N MET A 183 -12.09 28.15 8.32
CA MET A 183 -13.35 27.88 7.60
C MET A 183 -13.72 28.88 6.51
N PRO A 184 -13.57 30.21 6.68
CA PRO A 184 -13.83 31.15 5.59
C PRO A 184 -13.02 30.83 4.34
N PHE A 185 -11.76 30.42 4.50
CA PHE A 185 -10.88 30.05 3.38
C PHE A 185 -11.24 28.68 2.79
N ILE A 186 -11.66 27.72 3.62
CA ILE A 186 -12.16 26.43 3.13
C ILE A 186 -13.40 26.63 2.25
N ILE A 187 -14.34 27.47 2.69
CA ILE A 187 -15.54 27.83 1.92
C ILE A 187 -15.16 28.54 0.61
N GLN A 188 -14.27 29.53 0.68
CA GLN A 188 -13.78 30.24 -0.51
C GLN A 188 -13.10 29.29 -1.50
N TYR A 189 -12.30 28.35 -1.01
CA TYR A 189 -11.60 27.36 -1.81
C TYR A 189 -12.58 26.43 -2.51
N GLN A 190 -13.59 25.92 -1.80
CA GLN A 190 -14.65 25.10 -2.40
C GLN A 190 -15.47 25.89 -3.44
N ALA A 191 -15.74 27.16 -3.16
CA ALA A 191 -16.46 28.07 -4.05
C ALA A 191 -15.61 28.58 -5.23
N ARG A 192 -14.30 28.31 -5.25
CA ARG A 192 -13.32 28.87 -6.21
C ARG A 192 -13.38 30.40 -6.29
N SER A 193 -13.61 31.03 -5.14
CA SER A 193 -13.67 32.48 -5.00
C SER A 193 -12.32 33.00 -4.48
N SER A 194 -12.12 34.31 -4.55
CA SER A 194 -10.87 34.95 -4.12
C SER A 194 -10.48 34.51 -2.70
N PRO A 195 -9.23 34.08 -2.46
CA PRO A 195 -8.06 34.14 -3.35
C PRO A 195 -7.91 32.98 -4.36
N PHE A 196 -8.74 31.95 -4.26
CA PHE A 196 -8.67 30.70 -5.03
C PHE A 196 -9.36 30.81 -6.42
N ARG A 197 -8.81 31.65 -7.28
CA ARG A 197 -9.37 31.95 -8.61
C ARG A 197 -9.30 30.74 -9.56
N GLU A 198 -10.24 30.66 -10.51
CA GLU A 198 -10.41 29.53 -11.44
C GLU A 198 -9.12 29.12 -12.19
N TYR A 199 -8.28 30.09 -12.60
CA TYR A 199 -7.04 29.79 -13.34
C TYR A 199 -6.04 28.95 -12.51
N LEU A 200 -6.10 29.00 -11.18
CA LEU A 200 -5.26 28.17 -10.29
C LEU A 200 -5.61 26.69 -10.39
N PHE A 201 -6.80 26.36 -10.89
CA PHE A 201 -7.31 25.01 -11.08
C PHE A 201 -7.26 24.56 -12.55
N SER A 202 -6.48 25.24 -13.39
CA SER A 202 -6.22 24.79 -14.76
C SER A 202 -5.59 23.38 -14.77
N THR A 203 -5.85 22.62 -15.82
CA THR A 203 -5.28 21.26 -15.99
C THR A 203 -3.76 21.25 -15.87
N GLU A 204 -3.09 22.30 -16.37
CA GLU A 204 -1.63 22.42 -16.32
C GLU A 204 -1.15 22.61 -14.88
N ASN A 205 -1.81 23.49 -14.12
CA ASN A 205 -1.47 23.72 -12.72
C ASN A 205 -1.71 22.48 -11.85
N ILE A 206 -2.85 21.80 -12.05
CA ILE A 206 -3.19 20.57 -11.32
C ILE A 206 -2.16 19.46 -11.55
N LYS A 207 -1.60 19.34 -12.76
CA LYS A 207 -0.65 18.28 -13.10
C LYS A 207 0.78 18.59 -12.66
N ASN A 208 1.18 19.86 -12.78
CA ASN A 208 2.60 20.22 -12.69
C ASN A 208 2.98 20.92 -11.38
N VAL A 209 2.01 21.38 -10.59
CA VAL A 209 2.28 22.04 -9.30
C VAL A 209 2.02 21.06 -8.16
N SER A 210 2.99 20.92 -7.25
CA SER A 210 2.77 20.10 -6.05
C SER A 210 1.79 20.81 -5.09
N PRO A 211 1.00 20.06 -4.30
CA PRO A 211 0.06 20.67 -3.35
C PRO A 211 0.73 21.66 -2.39
N ILE A 212 1.92 21.33 -1.87
CA ILE A 212 2.68 22.22 -0.98
C ILE A 212 3.02 23.54 -1.69
N SER A 213 3.55 23.47 -2.92
CA SER A 213 3.91 24.67 -3.69
C SER A 213 2.68 25.51 -4.03
N TRP A 214 1.55 24.86 -4.33
CA TRP A 214 0.28 25.52 -4.61
C TRP A 214 -0.17 26.36 -3.41
N TRP A 215 -0.22 25.77 -2.22
CA TRP A 215 -0.62 26.48 -0.99
C TRP A 215 0.39 27.56 -0.57
N ARG A 216 1.70 27.31 -0.74
CA ARG A 216 2.75 28.33 -0.50
C ARG A 216 2.61 29.56 -1.38
N SER A 217 2.20 29.39 -2.63
CA SER A 217 2.01 30.53 -3.55
C SER A 217 0.94 31.52 -3.07
N LEU A 218 0.04 31.08 -2.19
CA LEU A 218 -1.08 31.86 -1.67
C LEU A 218 -0.87 32.31 -0.22
N GLN A 219 0.33 32.12 0.37
CA GLN A 219 0.56 32.34 1.81
C GLN A 219 0.13 33.74 2.29
N ASN A 220 0.34 34.78 1.48
CA ASN A 220 0.03 36.17 1.83
C ASN A 220 -1.47 36.50 1.68
N SER A 221 -2.25 35.58 1.13
CA SER A 221 -3.67 35.75 0.85
C SER A 221 -4.57 35.00 1.83
N MET A 222 -4.00 34.34 2.84
CA MET A 222 -4.72 33.58 3.85
C MET A 222 -4.19 33.86 5.26
N ASN A 223 -4.93 33.47 6.29
CA ASN A 223 -4.45 33.57 7.66
C ASN A 223 -3.46 32.45 8.01
N ASN A 224 -2.73 32.64 9.10
CA ASN A 224 -1.73 31.67 9.56
C ASN A 224 -2.35 30.29 9.85
N VAL A 225 -3.57 30.24 10.40
CA VAL A 225 -4.25 28.97 10.72
C VAL A 225 -4.50 28.14 9.46
N MET A 226 -5.01 28.76 8.38
CA MET A 226 -5.22 28.06 7.11
C MET A 226 -3.90 27.65 6.46
N PHE A 227 -2.89 28.51 6.53
CA PHE A 227 -1.57 28.21 5.99
C PHE A 227 -0.92 27.03 6.71
N ASP A 228 -0.89 27.05 8.05
CA ASP A 228 -0.31 26.00 8.88
C ASP A 228 -1.05 24.67 8.68
N LEU A 229 -2.39 24.69 8.65
CA LEU A 229 -3.21 23.53 8.34
C LEU A 229 -2.85 22.95 6.97
N SER A 230 -2.75 23.80 5.95
CA SER A 230 -2.41 23.38 4.58
C SER A 230 -1.02 22.77 4.51
N MET A 231 -0.03 23.37 5.18
CA MET A 231 1.31 22.81 5.25
C MET A 231 1.31 21.47 6.00
N GLN A 232 0.55 21.34 7.07
CA GLN A 232 0.45 20.12 7.86
C GLN A 232 -0.13 18.96 7.04
N VAL A 233 -1.28 19.16 6.38
CA VAL A 233 -1.94 18.09 5.63
C VAL A 233 -1.12 17.63 4.42
N HIS A 234 -0.38 18.54 3.78
CA HIS A 234 0.42 18.23 2.59
C HIS A 234 1.83 17.74 2.89
N THR A 235 2.27 17.77 4.15
CA THR A 235 3.56 17.20 4.59
C THR A 235 3.40 15.93 5.43
N ALA A 236 2.21 15.66 5.96
CA ALA A 236 1.91 14.45 6.70
C ALA A 236 1.92 13.22 5.77
N VAL A 237 2.93 12.36 5.95
CA VAL A 237 3.05 11.09 5.22
C VAL A 237 2.09 10.06 5.82
N ALA A 238 1.40 9.30 4.97
CA ALA A 238 0.34 8.38 5.35
C ALA A 238 0.82 7.06 6.00
N SER A 239 2.11 6.76 5.96
CA SER A 239 2.66 5.50 6.43
C SER A 239 3.96 5.65 7.22
N SER A 240 4.10 4.85 8.28
CA SER A 240 5.35 4.65 9.01
C SER A 240 6.38 3.80 8.25
N ALA A 241 6.05 3.25 7.08
CA ALA A 241 6.94 2.37 6.31
C ALA A 241 8.27 3.06 5.95
N GLY A 242 8.30 4.39 5.78
CA GLY A 242 9.55 5.15 5.63
C GLY A 242 10.49 5.02 6.83
N ILE A 243 9.93 5.00 8.04
CA ILE A 243 10.67 4.77 9.28
C ILE A 243 11.10 3.30 9.38
N GLU A 244 10.27 2.36 8.94
CA GLU A 244 10.64 0.93 8.91
C GLU A 244 11.82 0.66 7.97
N ARG A 245 11.89 1.33 6.81
CA ARG A 245 13.06 1.25 5.92
C ARG A 245 14.33 1.83 6.57
N LEU A 246 14.19 2.91 7.33
CA LEU A 246 15.29 3.44 8.14
C LEU A 246 15.74 2.40 9.17
N PHE A 247 14.83 1.75 9.89
CA PHE A 247 15.17 0.69 10.85
C PHE A 247 15.82 -0.53 10.19
N SER A 248 15.39 -0.90 8.99
CA SER A 248 16.04 -1.95 8.19
C SER A 248 17.50 -1.57 7.86
N THR A 249 17.74 -0.32 7.50
CA THR A 249 19.10 0.21 7.24
C THR A 249 19.93 0.21 8.52
N PHE A 250 19.36 0.61 9.66
CA PHE A 250 19.99 0.45 10.96
C PHE A 250 20.35 -1.01 11.26
N GLY A 251 19.46 -1.97 10.99
CA GLY A 251 19.73 -3.40 11.18
C GLY A 251 20.87 -3.93 10.31
N PHE A 252 21.09 -3.34 9.13
CA PHE A 252 22.24 -3.65 8.28
C PHE A 252 23.55 -3.08 8.84
N ILE A 253 23.55 -1.79 9.22
CA ILE A 253 24.74 -1.07 9.70
C ILE A 253 25.15 -1.54 11.11
N HIS A 254 24.17 -1.82 11.95
CA HIS A 254 24.29 -2.28 13.33
C HIS A 254 23.68 -3.69 13.48
N SER A 255 24.22 -4.62 12.69
CA SER A 255 23.85 -6.04 12.76
C SER A 255 24.53 -6.74 13.94
N LYS A 256 23.97 -7.87 14.43
CA LYS A 256 24.49 -8.67 15.56
C LYS A 256 25.97 -9.07 15.47
N VAL A 257 26.57 -9.00 14.27
CA VAL A 257 27.97 -9.34 14.00
C VAL A 257 28.87 -8.10 13.99
N ARG A 258 28.30 -6.90 13.79
CA ARG A 258 29.01 -5.61 13.64
C ARG A 258 28.52 -4.59 14.70
N ASN A 259 28.62 -4.96 15.98
CA ASN A 259 28.03 -4.24 17.13
C ASN A 259 28.86 -3.08 17.70
N ARG A 260 29.97 -2.66 17.07
CA ARG A 260 30.92 -1.71 17.68
C ARG A 260 30.64 -0.23 17.38
N LEU A 261 29.57 0.08 16.65
CA LEU A 261 29.21 1.46 16.35
C LEU A 261 28.32 2.02 17.46
N GLY A 262 28.78 3.06 18.15
CA GLY A 262 27.93 3.84 19.04
C GLY A 262 26.76 4.48 18.26
N ILE A 263 25.68 4.79 18.97
CA ILE A 263 24.39 5.27 18.41
C ILE A 263 24.60 6.45 17.45
N GLU A 264 25.40 7.45 17.83
CA GLU A 264 25.67 8.62 16.99
C GLU A 264 26.34 8.26 15.65
N LYS A 265 27.32 7.35 15.68
CA LYS A 265 28.03 6.93 14.46
C LYS A 265 27.12 6.11 13.56
N ALA A 266 26.30 5.23 14.13
CA ALA A 266 25.30 4.48 13.37
C ALA A 266 24.28 5.42 12.72
N SER A 267 23.77 6.40 13.47
CA SER A 267 22.84 7.42 12.97
C SER A 267 23.43 8.21 11.80
N LYS A 268 24.65 8.75 11.93
CA LYS A 268 25.35 9.47 10.84
C LYS A 268 25.51 8.61 9.59
N LEU A 269 25.88 7.33 9.74
CA LEU A 269 26.03 6.41 8.61
C LEU A 269 24.69 6.12 7.91
N VAL A 270 23.61 5.92 8.67
CA VAL A 270 22.26 5.75 8.10
C VAL A 270 21.86 7.00 7.32
N SER A 271 22.10 8.20 7.87
CA SER A 271 21.81 9.47 7.18
C SER A 271 22.58 9.59 5.86
N ILE A 272 23.88 9.32 5.86
CA ILE A 272 24.71 9.34 4.64
C ILE A 272 24.18 8.33 3.62
N MET A 273 23.90 7.10 4.05
CA MET A 273 23.41 6.04 3.16
C MET A 273 22.05 6.41 2.54
N LYS A 274 21.14 7.00 3.33
CA LYS A 274 19.85 7.50 2.82
C LYS A 274 20.06 8.62 1.80
N SER A 275 20.91 9.61 2.08
CA SER A 275 21.19 10.72 1.16
C SER A 275 21.87 10.30 -0.14
N LEU A 276 22.73 9.27 -0.11
CA LEU A 276 23.34 8.71 -1.32
C LEU A 276 22.31 7.96 -2.17
N ASN A 277 21.42 7.19 -1.54
CA ASN A 277 20.39 6.44 -2.25
C ASN A 277 19.30 7.34 -2.85
N SER A 278 18.98 8.47 -2.22
CA SER A 278 18.01 9.43 -2.79
C SER A 278 18.52 10.13 -4.05
N LYS A 279 19.83 10.36 -4.17
CA LYS A 279 20.44 11.00 -5.36
C LYS A 279 20.56 10.09 -6.58
N ASN A 280 20.54 8.77 -6.39
CA ASN A 280 20.57 7.79 -7.48
C ASN A 280 19.17 7.47 -8.04
N SER A 281 18.13 8.15 -7.52
CA SER A 281 16.71 7.92 -7.88
C SER A 281 16.09 9.09 -8.65
N GLU A 282 16.88 10.11 -9.00
CA GLU A 282 16.58 11.17 -9.98
C GLU A 282 17.23 10.82 -11.33
#